data_AF-A0A971SF79-F1
#
_entry.id   AF-A0A971SF79-F1
#
_cell.length_a   1.000
_cell.length_b   1.000
_cell.length_c   1.000
_cell.angle_alpha   90.00
_cell.angle_beta   90.00
_cell.angle_gamma   90.00
#
_symmetry.space_group_name_H-M   'P 1'
#
loop_
_entity.id
_entity.type
_entity.pdbx_description
1 polymer ?
#
loop_
_entity_poly.entity_id
_entity_poly.type
_entity_poly.pdbx_seq_one_letter_code
_entity_poly.pdbx_strand_id
1 'polypeptide(L)'
;METNNRRNYKSLVKVGSIISKIGVVLYTIAVIGLLIAAITVNAFNIPIKDIQIKGDSNITVQTDESIPVDTIEEFLKHIKIEDEVFDGYEYDGADITNNGNEIILKGTYSTQISPNAYKVRLWAPVVGALLTLINLIFLSRLFTTLKKSDTPFTMEVVRDMKYLGYSFIPVIFSKTLESIFVNGFSKFSLSISTSTIIIILVIFALVKIFEHGVQLQIEADETL
;
A
#
# COMPACT_ATOMS: atom_id res chain seq x y z
N MET A 1 -24.02 -35.14 -18.59
CA MET A 1 -23.27 -33.88 -18.77
C MET A 1 -23.35 -33.01 -17.50
N GLU A 2 -24.52 -32.88 -16.89
CA GLU A 2 -24.79 -32.13 -15.65
C GLU A 2 -23.98 -32.61 -14.42
N THR A 3 -23.79 -33.92 -14.27
CA THR A 3 -23.01 -34.51 -13.16
C THR A 3 -21.53 -34.14 -13.19
N ASN A 4 -20.95 -33.98 -14.39
CA ASN A 4 -19.54 -33.65 -14.55
C ASN A 4 -19.28 -32.16 -14.25
N ASN A 5 -20.19 -31.27 -14.68
CA ASN A 5 -20.10 -29.83 -14.39
C ASN A 5 -20.25 -29.55 -12.88
N ARG A 6 -21.20 -30.22 -12.21
CA ARG A 6 -21.38 -30.09 -10.75
C ARG A 6 -20.15 -30.60 -9.97
N ARG A 7 -19.54 -31.70 -10.43
CA ARG A 7 -18.31 -32.26 -9.85
C ARG A 7 -17.13 -31.30 -10.00
N ASN A 8 -16.97 -30.70 -11.18
CA ASN A 8 -15.92 -29.74 -11.46
C ASN A 8 -16.06 -28.48 -10.59
N TYR A 9 -17.26 -27.90 -10.49
CA TYR A 9 -17.53 -26.75 -9.60
C TYR A 9 -17.15 -27.05 -8.15
N LYS A 10 -17.64 -28.17 -7.59
CA LYS A 10 -17.35 -28.55 -6.20
C LYS A 10 -15.86 -28.82 -5.98
N SER A 11 -15.14 -29.34 -6.98
CA SER A 11 -13.68 -29.50 -6.89
C SER A 11 -12.94 -28.17 -6.84
N LEU A 12 -13.30 -27.20 -7.69
CA LEU A 12 -12.71 -25.86 -7.72
C LEU A 12 -12.91 -25.13 -6.39
N VAL A 13 -14.14 -25.14 -5.88
CA VAL A 13 -14.48 -24.51 -4.59
C VAL A 13 -13.75 -25.21 -3.43
N LYS A 14 -13.62 -26.53 -3.48
CA LYS A 14 -12.87 -27.29 -2.47
C LYS A 14 -11.38 -26.90 -2.46
N VAL A 15 -10.76 -26.80 -3.64
CA VAL A 15 -9.37 -26.35 -3.77
C VAL A 15 -9.22 -24.91 -3.27
N GLY A 16 -10.09 -24.00 -3.70
CA GLY A 16 -10.09 -22.61 -3.24
C GLY A 16 -10.19 -22.49 -1.72
N SER A 17 -11.09 -23.26 -1.09
CA SER A 17 -11.26 -23.30 0.37
C SER A 17 -10.03 -23.85 1.12
N ILE A 18 -9.30 -24.80 0.54
CA ILE A 18 -8.07 -25.33 1.14
C ILE A 18 -6.95 -24.29 1.03
N ILE A 19 -6.74 -23.73 -0.17
CA ILE A 19 -5.71 -22.73 -0.43
C ILE A 19 -5.93 -21.50 0.46
N SER A 20 -7.17 -21.00 0.55
CA SER A 20 -7.47 -19.82 1.37
C SER A 20 -7.20 -20.06 2.85
N LYS A 21 -7.49 -21.26 3.38
CA LYS A 21 -7.20 -21.61 4.77
C LYS A 21 -5.71 -21.73 5.05
N ILE A 22 -4.97 -22.40 4.17
CA ILE A 22 -3.50 -22.46 4.26
C ILE A 22 -2.91 -21.05 4.22
N GLY A 23 -3.39 -20.22 3.30
CA GLY A 23 -3.00 -18.82 3.18
C GLY A 23 -3.23 -18.04 4.48
N VAL A 24 -4.41 -18.14 5.09
CA VAL A 24 -4.71 -17.50 6.39
C VAL A 24 -3.74 -17.98 7.48
N VAL A 25 -3.47 -19.28 7.59
CA VAL A 25 -2.58 -19.83 8.62
C VAL A 25 -1.14 -19.33 8.44
N LEU A 26 -0.58 -19.48 7.23
CA LEU A 26 0.79 -19.05 6.94
C LEU A 26 0.95 -17.53 7.12
N TYR A 27 -0.04 -16.76 6.65
CA TYR A 27 0.02 -15.32 6.77
C TYR A 27 -0.14 -14.86 8.23
N THR A 28 -0.96 -15.54 9.03
CA THR A 28 -1.07 -15.28 10.48
C THR A 28 0.27 -15.47 11.18
N ILE A 29 1.01 -16.54 10.85
CA ILE A 29 2.37 -16.77 11.38
C ILE A 29 3.30 -15.62 10.99
N ALA A 30 3.23 -15.15 9.74
CA ALA A 30 4.02 -14.00 9.28
C ALA A 30 3.67 -12.71 10.05
N VAL A 31 2.38 -12.41 10.27
CA VAL A 31 1.95 -11.26 11.08
C VAL A 31 2.45 -11.34 12.52
N ILE A 32 2.40 -12.53 13.13
CA ILE A 32 2.95 -12.75 14.48
C ILE A 32 4.46 -12.49 14.51
N GLY A 33 5.20 -12.99 13.52
CA GLY A 33 6.64 -12.73 13.41
C GLY A 33 6.95 -11.23 13.27
N LEU A 34 6.16 -10.52 12.47
CA LEU A 34 6.29 -9.07 12.28
C LEU A 34 5.96 -8.29 13.57
N LEU A 35 4.93 -8.72 14.32
CA LEU A 35 4.59 -8.16 15.63
C LEU A 35 5.73 -8.36 16.63
N ILE A 36 6.27 -9.57 16.73
CA ILE A 36 7.41 -9.86 17.61
C ILE A 36 8.59 -8.96 17.25
N ALA A 37 8.94 -8.86 15.96
CA ALA A 37 10.04 -8.00 15.52
C ALA A 37 9.82 -6.52 15.90
N ALA A 38 8.62 -5.98 15.64
CA ALA A 38 8.29 -4.60 16.00
C ALA A 38 8.35 -4.36 17.52
N ILE A 39 7.87 -5.31 18.33
CA ILE A 39 7.93 -5.25 19.79
C ILE A 39 9.38 -5.32 20.27
N THR A 40 10.18 -6.26 19.76
CA THR A 40 11.59 -6.43 20.13
C THR A 40 12.38 -5.15 19.85
N VAL A 41 12.25 -4.56 18.66
CA VAL A 41 12.98 -3.32 18.34
C VAL A 41 12.56 -2.16 19.25
N ASN A 42 11.28 -2.04 19.60
CA ASN A 42 10.82 -1.03 20.54
C ASN A 42 11.29 -1.29 21.99
N ALA A 43 11.30 -2.56 22.42
CA ALA A 43 11.69 -2.96 23.77
C ALA A 43 13.19 -2.80 24.04
N PHE A 44 14.03 -3.02 23.02
CA PHE A 44 15.48 -2.89 23.16
C PHE A 44 15.97 -1.44 23.28
N ASN A 45 15.05 -0.45 23.20
CA ASN A 45 15.31 0.99 23.30
C ASN A 45 16.69 1.36 22.79
N ILE A 46 17.01 0.87 21.58
CA ILE A 46 18.32 1.07 20.98
C ILE A 46 18.52 2.58 20.99
N PRO A 47 19.57 3.10 21.65
CA PRO A 47 19.82 4.52 21.72
C PRO A 47 20.35 4.95 20.36
N ILE A 48 19.47 4.92 19.37
CA ILE A 48 19.67 5.53 18.07
C ILE A 48 19.60 7.03 18.35
N LYS A 49 20.74 7.60 18.76
CA LYS A 49 20.97 9.04 18.63
C LYS A 49 20.88 9.35 17.15
N ASP A 50 20.11 10.37 16.81
CA ASP A 50 19.80 10.90 15.49
C ASP A 50 20.58 10.23 14.34
N ILE A 51 19.89 9.43 13.53
CA ILE A 51 20.49 8.92 12.29
C ILE A 51 20.63 10.13 11.39
N GLN A 52 21.85 10.66 11.32
CA GLN A 52 22.25 11.64 10.32
C GLN A 52 22.68 10.89 9.07
N ILE A 53 21.82 10.92 8.06
CA ILE A 53 22.23 10.51 6.72
C ILE A 53 22.84 11.76 6.09
N LYS A 54 24.16 11.70 5.86
CA LYS A 54 24.89 12.70 5.09
C LYS A 54 25.26 12.11 3.75
N GLY A 55 25.07 12.87 2.68
CA GLY A 55 25.54 12.49 1.36
C GLY A 55 25.93 13.71 0.55
N ASP A 56 26.88 13.51 -0.36
CA ASP A 56 27.30 14.53 -1.30
C ASP A 56 26.55 14.31 -2.61
N SER A 57 25.94 15.38 -3.13
CA SER A 57 25.31 15.39 -4.45
C SER A 57 26.09 16.32 -5.38
N ASN A 58 26.39 15.82 -6.58
CA ASN A 58 26.97 16.62 -7.66
C ASN A 58 25.94 16.69 -8.79
N ILE A 59 25.30 17.83 -8.98
CA ILE A 59 24.47 18.08 -10.17
C ILE A 59 25.33 18.83 -11.17
N THR A 60 25.52 18.23 -12.34
CA THR A 60 26.31 18.81 -13.43
C THR A 60 25.35 19.24 -14.53
N VAL A 61 25.30 20.54 -14.80
CA VAL A 61 24.54 21.09 -15.93
C VAL A 61 25.55 21.40 -17.04
N GLN A 62 25.47 20.65 -18.14
CA GLN A 62 26.27 20.89 -19.34
C GLN A 62 25.51 21.82 -20.29
N THR A 63 26.19 22.83 -20.81
CA THR A 63 25.60 23.81 -21.73
C THR A 63 26.41 23.86 -23.03
N ASP A 64 25.70 23.95 -24.16
CA ASP A 64 26.32 23.96 -25.49
C ASP A 64 27.11 25.26 -25.76
N GLU A 65 26.76 26.35 -25.06
CA GLU A 65 27.45 27.64 -25.12
C GLU A 65 27.85 28.11 -23.72
N SER A 66 28.92 28.91 -23.64
CA SER A 66 29.39 29.49 -22.38
C SER A 66 28.40 30.51 -21.85
N ILE A 67 27.77 30.24 -20.71
CA ILE A 67 26.79 31.13 -20.10
C ILE A 67 27.53 32.25 -19.33
N PRO A 68 27.20 33.54 -19.56
CA PRO A 68 27.74 34.65 -18.79
C PRO A 68 27.49 34.51 -17.28
N VAL A 69 28.49 34.81 -16.47
CA VAL A 69 28.46 34.66 -15.00
C VAL A 69 27.27 35.40 -14.37
N ASP A 70 26.93 36.58 -14.90
CA ASP A 70 25.84 37.41 -14.39
C ASP A 70 24.45 36.75 -14.58
N THR A 71 24.26 36.02 -15.69
CA THR A 71 23.01 35.29 -15.99
C THR A 71 22.86 34.07 -15.08
N ILE A 72 23.99 33.46 -14.69
CA ILE A 72 24.02 32.35 -13.74
C ILE A 72 23.63 32.86 -12.34
N GLU A 73 24.19 33.98 -11.87
CA GLU A 73 23.81 34.58 -10.58
C GLU A 73 22.32 34.96 -10.51
N GLU A 74 21.76 35.46 -11.61
CA GLU A 74 20.34 35.79 -11.69
C GLU A 74 19.43 34.54 -11.71
N PHE A 75 19.82 33.49 -12.45
CA PHE A 75 19.14 32.20 -12.43
C PHE A 75 19.19 31.55 -11.03
N LEU A 76 20.33 31.65 -10.34
CA LEU A 76 20.52 31.14 -8.99
C LEU A 76 19.72 31.90 -7.93
N LYS A 77 19.48 33.21 -8.12
CA LYS A 77 18.54 33.96 -7.28
C LYS A 77 17.08 33.49 -7.43
N HIS A 78 16.72 32.94 -8.59
CA HIS A 78 15.41 32.34 -8.82
C HIS A 78 15.34 30.87 -8.39
N ILE A 79 16.48 30.16 -8.37
CA ILE A 79 16.70 28.95 -7.57
C ILE A 79 17.18 29.37 -6.17
N LYS A 80 16.58 30.42 -5.60
CA LYS A 80 16.53 30.44 -4.14
C LYS A 80 15.82 29.15 -3.76
N ILE A 81 16.58 28.25 -3.16
CA ILE A 81 16.07 27.10 -2.42
C ILE A 81 15.36 27.73 -1.21
N GLU A 82 14.20 28.34 -1.47
CA GLU A 82 13.50 29.21 -0.52
C GLU A 82 12.72 28.40 0.51
N ASP A 83 12.82 27.07 0.44
CA ASP A 83 12.59 26.14 1.54
C ASP A 83 13.60 25.00 1.40
N GLU A 84 14.38 24.74 2.45
CA GLU A 84 15.50 23.78 2.55
C GLU A 84 15.07 22.30 2.40
N VAL A 85 14.32 21.94 1.35
CA VAL A 85 13.85 20.58 1.12
C VAL A 85 13.71 20.31 -0.39
N PHE A 86 14.66 19.61 -0.99
CA PHE A 86 14.49 19.01 -2.31
C PHE A 86 14.33 17.49 -2.14
N ASP A 87 13.16 16.95 -2.53
CA ASP A 87 12.77 15.54 -2.33
C ASP A 87 12.87 15.01 -0.88
N GLY A 88 12.64 15.89 0.11
CA GLY A 88 12.69 15.52 1.53
C GLY A 88 14.06 15.65 2.19
N TYR A 89 15.06 16.17 1.48
CA TYR A 89 16.44 16.33 1.98
C TYR A 89 16.83 17.81 2.13
N GLU A 90 17.46 18.15 3.25
CA GLU A 90 17.96 19.50 3.59
C GLU A 90 19.35 19.68 2.98
N TYR A 91 19.57 20.74 2.20
CA TYR A 91 20.83 20.99 1.48
C TYR A 91 21.63 22.08 2.20
N ASP A 92 22.81 21.72 2.70
CA ASP A 92 23.75 22.62 3.39
C ASP A 92 24.75 23.20 2.38
N GLY A 93 24.31 24.27 1.71
CA GLY A 93 25.13 25.04 0.77
C GLY A 93 25.29 24.40 -0.61
N ALA A 94 25.43 25.26 -1.62
CA ALA A 94 25.75 24.87 -2.99
C ALA A 94 27.08 25.53 -3.39
N ASP A 95 28.16 24.75 -3.53
CA ASP A 95 29.38 25.25 -4.15
C ASP A 95 29.25 25.18 -5.67
N ILE A 96 29.36 26.35 -6.31
CA ILE A 96 29.16 26.50 -7.76
C ILE A 96 30.53 26.70 -8.39
N THR A 97 30.99 25.70 -9.14
CA THR A 97 32.20 25.83 -9.95
C THR A 97 31.79 25.98 -11.41
N ASN A 98 32.11 27.13 -12.02
CA ASN A 98 31.90 27.39 -13.44
C ASN A 98 33.22 27.16 -14.18
N ASN A 99 33.22 26.20 -15.11
CA ASN A 99 34.38 25.88 -15.94
C ASN A 99 34.15 26.23 -17.43
N GLY A 100 33.30 27.23 -17.71
CA GLY A 100 32.93 27.70 -19.05
C GLY A 100 31.62 27.08 -19.55
N ASN A 101 31.62 25.76 -19.76
CA ASN A 101 30.48 25.00 -20.33
C ASN A 101 29.83 24.04 -19.33
N GLU A 102 30.27 24.07 -18.08
CA GLU A 102 29.84 23.16 -17.04
C GLU A 102 29.58 23.95 -15.76
N ILE A 103 28.35 23.82 -15.25
CA ILE A 103 27.96 24.33 -13.93
C ILE A 103 27.85 23.11 -13.02
N ILE A 104 28.75 23.02 -12.04
CA ILE A 104 28.71 21.97 -11.02
C ILE A 104 28.08 22.57 -9.77
N LEU A 105 26.91 22.06 -9.39
CA LEU A 105 26.26 22.33 -8.11
C LEU A 105 26.64 21.21 -7.15
N LYS A 106 27.46 21.53 -6.14
CA LYS A 106 27.78 20.58 -5.06
C LYS A 106 26.93 20.89 -3.86
N GLY A 107 25.99 20.02 -3.55
CA GLY A 107 25.16 20.13 -2.36
C GLY A 107 25.46 18.99 -1.38
N THR A 108 25.73 19.32 -0.13
CA THR A 108 25.71 18.30 0.93
C THR A 108 24.29 18.23 1.46
N TYR A 109 23.69 17.05 1.46
CA TYR A 109 22.39 16.89 2.09
C TYR A 109 22.51 16.23 3.46
N SER A 110 21.69 16.71 4.39
CA SER A 110 21.58 16.19 5.75
C SER A 110 20.10 15.91 6.01
N THR A 111 19.78 14.69 6.45
CA THR A 111 18.46 14.42 7.02
C THR A 111 18.62 13.82 8.40
N GLN A 112 17.89 14.39 9.36
CA GLN A 112 17.78 13.85 10.72
C GLN A 112 16.51 13.02 10.84
N ILE A 113 16.67 11.71 11.02
CA ILE A 113 15.53 10.86 11.37
C ILE A 113 15.32 10.94 12.87
N SER A 114 14.25 11.62 13.29
CA SER A 114 13.86 11.69 14.70
C SER A 114 13.71 10.28 15.30
N PRO A 115 14.17 10.04 16.55
CA PRO A 115 13.99 8.78 17.25
C PRO A 115 12.53 8.29 17.35
N ASN A 116 11.56 9.19 17.33
CA ASN A 116 10.15 8.79 17.33
C ASN A 116 9.65 8.38 15.94
N ALA A 117 10.19 8.97 14.87
CA ALA A 117 9.79 8.64 13.51
C ALA A 117 10.16 7.20 13.13
N TYR A 118 11.33 6.71 13.56
CA TYR A 118 11.71 5.30 13.30
C TYR A 118 10.80 4.31 14.03
N LYS A 119 10.41 4.60 15.29
CA LYS A 119 9.53 3.72 16.07
C LYS A 119 8.18 3.55 15.38
N VAL A 120 7.63 4.65 14.87
CA VAL A 120 6.33 4.63 14.20
C VAL A 120 6.40 4.03 12.79
N ARG A 121 7.53 4.21 12.09
CA ARG A 121 7.82 3.53 10.81
C ARG A 121 7.79 2.00 10.92
N LEU A 122 8.18 1.43 12.06
CA LEU A 122 8.16 -0.02 12.28
C LEU A 122 6.74 -0.60 12.37
N TRP A 123 5.76 0.20 12.78
CA TRP A 123 4.38 -0.24 12.93
C TRP A 123 3.56 -0.13 11.63
N ALA A 124 3.97 0.72 10.69
CA ALA A 124 3.32 0.83 9.38
C ALA A 124 3.15 -0.53 8.65
N PRO A 125 4.19 -1.38 8.51
CA PRO A 125 4.03 -2.69 7.88
C PRO A 125 3.13 -3.63 8.70
N VAL A 126 3.07 -3.48 10.03
CA VAL A 126 2.17 -4.26 10.90
C VAL A 126 0.71 -3.96 10.56
N VAL A 127 0.37 -2.67 10.45
CA VAL A 127 -0.98 -2.24 10.08
C VAL A 127 -1.36 -2.74 8.68
N GLY A 128 -0.46 -2.58 7.70
CA GLY A 128 -0.68 -3.09 6.34
C GLY A 128 -0.85 -4.62 6.30
N ALA A 129 -0.07 -5.35 7.11
CA ALA A 129 -0.20 -6.79 7.23
C ALA A 129 -1.54 -7.20 7.85
N LEU A 130 -1.99 -6.52 8.90
CA LEU A 130 -3.29 -6.78 9.53
C LEU A 130 -4.46 -6.56 8.56
N LEU A 131 -4.45 -5.47 7.78
CA LEU A 131 -5.48 -5.23 6.77
C LEU A 131 -5.52 -6.35 5.71
N THR A 132 -4.36 -6.82 5.28
CA THR A 132 -4.26 -7.94 4.33
C THR A 132 -4.75 -9.25 4.94
N LEU A 133 -4.46 -9.51 6.21
CA LEU A 133 -4.94 -10.68 6.93
C LEU A 133 -6.47 -10.68 7.03
N ILE A 134 -7.08 -9.51 7.31
CA ILE A 134 -8.54 -9.35 7.34
C ILE A 134 -9.15 -9.75 5.98
N ASN A 135 -8.59 -9.28 4.87
CA ASN A 135 -9.06 -9.64 3.52
C ASN A 135 -8.96 -11.15 3.27
N LEU A 136 -7.86 -11.79 3.67
CA LEU A 136 -7.68 -13.25 3.56
C LEU A 136 -8.71 -14.02 4.40
N ILE A 137 -9.05 -13.53 5.59
CA ILE A 137 -10.08 -14.14 6.44
C ILE A 137 -11.44 -14.08 5.74
N PHE A 138 -11.84 -12.93 5.20
CA PHE A 138 -13.10 -12.79 4.46
C PHE A 138 -13.13 -13.65 3.19
N LEU A 139 -12.01 -13.75 2.47
CA LEU A 139 -11.88 -14.62 1.30
C LEU A 139 -12.02 -16.10 1.69
N SER A 140 -11.39 -16.52 2.79
CA SER A 140 -11.47 -17.88 3.30
C SER A 140 -12.87 -18.25 3.80
N ARG A 141 -13.55 -17.27 4.42
CA ARG A 141 -14.95 -17.39 4.81
C ARG A 141 -15.85 -17.57 3.58
N LEU A 142 -15.69 -16.75 2.54
CA LEU A 142 -16.44 -16.87 1.29
C LEU A 142 -16.30 -18.27 0.66
N PHE A 143 -15.08 -18.78 0.51
CA PHE A 143 -14.87 -20.13 -0.02
C PHE A 143 -15.44 -21.23 0.88
N THR A 144 -15.43 -21.02 2.19
CA THR A 144 -16.06 -21.96 3.13
C THR A 144 -17.57 -21.99 2.97
N THR A 145 -18.20 -20.84 2.74
CA THR A 145 -19.64 -20.73 2.46
C THR A 145 -19.99 -21.36 1.12
N LEU A 146 -19.28 -21.01 0.04
CA LEU A 146 -19.43 -21.63 -1.29
C LEU A 146 -19.31 -23.16 -1.25
N LYS A 147 -18.41 -23.69 -0.41
CA LYS A 147 -18.22 -25.14 -0.27
C LYS A 147 -19.45 -25.83 0.33
N LYS A 148 -20.09 -25.17 1.31
CA LYS A 148 -21.27 -25.68 2.01
C LYS A 148 -22.55 -25.53 1.18
N SER A 149 -22.66 -24.45 0.39
CA SER A 149 -23.81 -24.20 -0.47
C SER A 149 -23.84 -25.14 -1.68
N ASP A 150 -25.03 -25.60 -2.07
CA ASP A 150 -25.22 -26.42 -3.28
C ASP A 150 -25.08 -25.64 -4.58
N THR A 151 -25.45 -24.36 -4.53
CA THR A 151 -25.40 -23.37 -5.59
C THR A 151 -24.57 -22.17 -5.13
N PRO A 152 -23.87 -21.44 -6.03
CA PRO A 152 -23.21 -20.20 -5.69
C PRO A 152 -24.19 -19.03 -5.44
N PHE A 153 -25.44 -19.16 -5.88
CA PHE A 153 -26.47 -18.13 -5.76
C PHE A 153 -27.26 -18.31 -4.46
N THR A 154 -26.60 -18.11 -3.31
CA THR A 154 -27.30 -18.02 -2.02
C THR A 154 -27.05 -16.69 -1.35
N MET A 155 -27.99 -16.27 -0.50
CA MET A 155 -27.89 -15.00 0.21
C MET A 155 -26.66 -14.96 1.13
N GLU A 156 -26.23 -16.10 1.68
CA GLU A 156 -25.00 -16.20 2.48
C GLU A 156 -23.74 -15.95 1.65
N VAL A 157 -23.67 -16.49 0.43
CA VAL A 157 -22.54 -16.27 -0.48
C VAL A 157 -22.46 -14.81 -0.86
N VAL A 158 -23.58 -14.21 -1.28
CA VAL A 158 -23.68 -12.78 -1.62
C VAL A 158 -23.22 -11.91 -0.45
N ARG A 159 -23.68 -12.22 0.77
CA ARG A 159 -23.30 -11.49 1.98
C ARG A 159 -21.79 -11.58 2.24
N ASP A 160 -21.19 -12.76 2.12
CA ASP A 160 -19.75 -12.93 2.32
C ASP A 160 -18.92 -12.24 1.21
N MET A 161 -19.42 -12.19 -0.03
CA MET A 161 -18.82 -11.39 -1.11
C MET A 161 -18.86 -9.88 -0.80
N LYS A 162 -19.97 -9.37 -0.24
CA LYS A 162 -20.06 -7.97 0.21
C LYS A 162 -19.06 -7.65 1.30
N TYR A 163 -18.95 -8.51 2.30
CA TYR A 163 -17.96 -8.32 3.38
C TYR A 163 -16.53 -8.33 2.86
N LEU A 164 -16.21 -9.21 1.90
CA LEU A 164 -14.93 -9.17 1.20
C LEU A 164 -14.74 -7.82 0.51
N GLY A 165 -15.72 -7.33 -0.27
CA GLY A 165 -15.64 -6.02 -0.91
C GLY A 165 -15.41 -4.86 0.07
N TYR A 166 -16.16 -4.82 1.18
CA TYR A 166 -16.00 -3.80 2.21
C TYR A 166 -14.62 -3.85 2.91
N SER A 167 -14.06 -5.05 3.09
CA SER A 167 -12.74 -5.21 3.72
C SER A 167 -11.59 -4.56 2.95
N PHE A 168 -11.75 -4.37 1.63
CA PHE A 168 -10.76 -3.66 0.81
C PHE A 168 -10.83 -2.13 0.89
N ILE A 169 -11.90 -1.53 1.41
CA ILE A 169 -12.05 -0.06 1.47
C ILE A 169 -10.91 0.62 2.24
N PRO A 170 -10.49 0.15 3.43
CA PRO A 170 -9.35 0.73 4.14
C PRO A 170 -8.04 0.64 3.34
N VAL A 171 -7.88 -0.38 2.50
CA VAL A 171 -6.66 -0.60 1.70
C VAL A 171 -6.49 0.46 0.61
N ILE A 172 -7.58 1.07 0.13
CA ILE A 172 -7.54 2.21 -0.81
C ILE A 172 -6.64 3.33 -0.25
N PHE A 173 -6.71 3.54 1.05
CA PHE A 173 -5.99 4.60 1.77
C PHE A 173 -4.73 4.09 2.45
N SER A 174 -4.22 2.90 2.13
CA SER A 174 -3.05 2.30 2.80
C SER A 174 -1.83 3.23 2.89
N LYS A 175 -1.49 3.92 1.79
CA LYS A 175 -0.40 4.92 1.78
C LYS A 175 -0.72 6.18 2.60
N THR A 176 -1.99 6.60 2.59
CA THR A 176 -2.46 7.72 3.44
C THR A 176 -2.38 7.34 4.91
N LEU A 177 -2.83 6.13 5.26
CA LEU A 177 -2.75 5.58 6.61
C LEU A 177 -1.30 5.45 7.06
N GLU A 178 -0.41 4.98 6.19
CA GLU A 178 1.03 4.95 6.45
C GLU A 178 1.58 6.37 6.70
N SER A 179 1.23 7.36 5.87
CA SER A 179 1.68 8.75 6.07
C SER A 179 1.18 9.34 7.39
N ILE A 180 -0.09 9.12 7.73
CA ILE A 180 -0.66 9.58 9.01
C ILE A 180 0.03 8.89 10.18
N PHE A 181 0.29 7.57 10.06
CA PHE A 181 1.00 6.84 11.10
C PHE A 181 2.40 7.41 11.27
N VAL A 182 3.20 7.44 10.20
CA VAL A 182 4.63 7.80 10.26
C VAL A 182 4.87 9.28 10.55
N ASN A 183 4.12 10.18 9.91
CA ASN A 183 4.39 11.63 9.95
C ASN A 183 3.39 12.40 10.82
N GLY A 184 2.38 11.74 11.38
CA GLY A 184 1.25 12.40 12.01
C GLY A 184 0.37 13.18 11.02
N PHE A 185 -0.65 13.86 11.54
CA PHE A 185 -1.56 14.66 10.71
C PHE A 185 -0.92 15.95 10.15
N SER A 186 0.26 16.35 10.64
CA SER A 186 0.94 17.59 10.23
C SER A 186 1.48 17.55 8.80
N LYS A 187 1.84 16.36 8.29
CA LYS A 187 2.23 16.13 6.89
C LYS A 187 1.24 15.17 6.23
N PHE A 188 -0.05 15.49 6.32
CA PHE A 188 -1.10 14.71 5.68
C PHE A 188 -0.96 14.78 4.16
N SER A 189 -0.83 13.62 3.52
CA SER A 189 -0.89 13.48 2.06
C SER A 189 -1.90 12.41 1.71
N LEU A 190 -2.92 12.79 0.95
CA LEU A 190 -3.95 11.88 0.48
C LEU A 190 -3.44 11.11 -0.75
N SER A 191 -3.18 9.82 -0.56
CA SER A 191 -2.86 8.87 -1.62
C SER A 191 -3.94 7.81 -1.72
N ILE A 192 -4.44 7.61 -2.94
CA ILE A 192 -5.52 6.68 -3.27
C ILE A 192 -4.98 5.61 -4.22
N SER A 193 -5.22 4.34 -3.89
CA SER A 193 -4.90 3.22 -4.77
C SER A 193 -6.00 2.98 -5.80
N THR A 194 -5.80 3.49 -7.02
CA THR A 194 -6.76 3.31 -8.13
C THR A 194 -6.93 1.84 -8.54
N SER A 195 -5.88 1.03 -8.45
CA SER A 195 -5.97 -0.42 -8.70
C SER A 195 -6.90 -1.12 -7.70
N THR A 196 -6.83 -0.74 -6.42
CA THR A 196 -7.72 -1.28 -5.38
C THR A 196 -9.17 -0.87 -5.63
N ILE A 197 -9.42 0.37 -6.09
CA ILE A 197 -10.77 0.82 -6.46
C ILE A 197 -11.37 -0.07 -7.55
N ILE A 198 -10.60 -0.38 -8.61
CA ILE A 198 -11.06 -1.25 -9.69
C ILE A 198 -11.44 -2.63 -9.16
N ILE A 199 -10.62 -3.22 -8.28
CA ILE A 199 -10.91 -4.53 -7.66
C ILE A 199 -12.22 -4.47 -6.87
N ILE A 200 -12.43 -3.42 -6.07
CA ILE A 200 -13.66 -3.24 -5.29
C ILE A 200 -14.87 -3.12 -6.20
N LEU A 201 -14.79 -2.33 -7.27
CA LEU A 201 -15.87 -2.18 -8.25
C LEU A 201 -16.22 -3.51 -8.92
N VAL A 202 -15.21 -4.30 -9.30
CA VAL A 202 -15.41 -5.64 -9.86
C VAL A 202 -16.09 -6.56 -8.85
N ILE A 203 -15.68 -6.55 -7.59
CA ILE A 203 -16.33 -7.34 -6.53
C ILE A 203 -17.80 -6.93 -6.39
N PHE A 204 -18.12 -5.63 -6.35
CA PHE A 204 -19.50 -5.16 -6.23
C PHE A 204 -20.35 -5.44 -7.48
N ALA A 205 -19.75 -5.38 -8.67
CA ALA A 205 -20.43 -5.80 -9.89
C ALA A 205 -20.80 -7.29 -9.84
N LEU A 206 -19.87 -8.15 -9.40
CA LEU A 206 -20.14 -9.57 -9.18
C LEU A 206 -21.19 -9.81 -8.10
N VAL A 207 -21.17 -9.05 -7.00
CA VAL A 207 -22.23 -9.09 -5.97
C VAL A 207 -23.59 -8.84 -6.60
N LYS A 208 -23.72 -7.83 -7.47
CA LYS A 208 -25.00 -7.52 -8.13
C LYS A 208 -25.48 -8.63 -9.07
N ILE A 209 -24.56 -9.24 -9.82
CA ILE A 209 -24.86 -10.40 -10.66
C ILE A 209 -25.35 -11.57 -9.81
N PHE A 210 -24.70 -11.84 -8.68
CA PHE A 210 -25.07 -12.94 -7.80
C PHE A 210 -26.39 -12.66 -7.07
N GLU A 211 -26.65 -11.41 -6.64
CA GLU A 211 -27.95 -11.00 -6.08
C GLU A 211 -29.09 -11.26 -7.06
N HIS A 212 -28.90 -10.89 -8.33
CA HIS A 212 -29.90 -11.17 -9.36
C HIS A 212 -30.07 -12.68 -9.58
N GLY A 213 -28.97 -13.44 -9.59
CA GLY A 213 -29.02 -14.90 -9.67
C GLY A 213 -29.77 -15.55 -8.50
N VAL A 214 -29.66 -15.00 -7.28
CA VAL A 214 -30.45 -15.44 -6.12
C VAL A 214 -31.94 -15.19 -6.36
N GLN A 215 -32.32 -14.03 -6.87
CA GLN A 215 -33.73 -13.70 -7.18
C GLN A 215 -34.32 -14.68 -8.19
N LEU A 216 -33.59 -14.97 -9.27
CA LEU A 216 -34.02 -15.94 -10.28
C LEU A 216 -34.21 -17.35 -9.71
N GLN A 217 -33.40 -17.76 -8.72
CA GLN A 217 -33.57 -19.06 -8.06
C GLN A 217 -34.82 -19.10 -7.20
N ILE A 218 -35.11 -18.01 -6.47
CA ILE A 218 -36.33 -17.90 -5.68
C ILE A 218 -37.56 -17.94 -6.59
N GLU A 219 -37.57 -17.18 -7.68
CA GLU A 219 -38.67 -17.17 -8.65
C GLU A 219 -38.88 -18.56 -9.29
N ALA A 220 -37.80 -19.28 -9.62
CA ALA A 220 -37.90 -20.62 -10.16
C ALA A 220 -38.50 -21.62 -9.15
N ASP A 221 -38.07 -21.57 -7.89
CA ASP A 221 -38.56 -22.45 -6.82
C ASP A 221 -40.03 -22.18 -6.47
N GLU A 222 -40.51 -20.93 -6.61
CA GLU A 222 -41.92 -20.56 -6.39
C GLU A 222 -42.86 -21.00 -7.52
N THR A 223 -42.33 -21.34 -8.71
CA THR A 223 -43.12 -21.75 -9.89
C THR A 223 -43.26 -23.27 -10.06
N LEU A 224 -42.63 -24.05 -9.18
CA LEU A 224 -42.70 -25.52 -9.13
C LEU A 224 -43.75 -26.01 -8.12
#